data_AF-A0A7S3M7N8-F1
#
_entry.id   AF-A0A7S3M7N8-F1
#
_cell.length_a   1.000
_cell.length_b   1.000
_cell.length_c   1.000
_cell.angle_alpha   90.00
_cell.angle_beta   90.00
_cell.angle_gamma   90.00
#
_symmetry.space_group_name_H-M   'P 1'
#
loop_
_entity.id
_entity.type
_entity.pdbx_description
1 polymer ?
#
loop_
_entity_poly.entity_id
_entity_poly.type
_entity_poly.pdbx_seq_one_letter_code
_entity_poly.pdbx_strand_id
1 'polypeptide(L)'
;SGKSSSGVTSTGEVNTTQLQISQTYERKRSVLDISDEDLKGKRILLRCNLDVPVQDGNVTEDYALRQSLPTIQHLTERGAKMIIAGHRGHPTGEGYEAQYSLSPVAARLGELLNQSVAMLPDYTVETMERAVSALPEGGVVVLENLRFHHEETQNNADFARNLTTHVDIFVNDDLSSSHLALASTQGVACLVSTAVTGLALKK
;
A
#
# COMPACT_ATOMS: atom_id res chain seq x y z
N SER A 1 -50.98 17.81 -60.22
CA SER A 1 -49.96 17.31 -61.17
C SER A 1 -48.60 17.78 -60.70
N GLY A 2 -47.64 16.86 -60.48
CA GLY A 2 -46.19 17.10 -60.38
C GLY A 2 -45.70 17.92 -59.17
N LYS A 3 -44.95 17.32 -58.22
CA LYS A 3 -43.46 17.25 -58.14
C LYS A 3 -42.82 18.63 -57.79
N SER A 4 -41.80 18.80 -56.96
CA SER A 4 -40.86 17.92 -56.22
C SER A 4 -39.85 18.85 -55.52
N SER A 5 -39.25 18.39 -54.40
CA SER A 5 -37.88 18.69 -53.89
C SER A 5 -37.56 20.15 -53.46
N SER A 6 -36.77 20.46 -52.43
CA SER A 6 -35.78 19.73 -51.62
C SER A 6 -35.25 20.69 -50.54
N GLY A 7 -34.73 20.17 -49.42
CA GLY A 7 -33.81 20.94 -48.57
C GLY A 7 -33.87 20.60 -47.08
N VAL A 8 -33.14 19.55 -46.69
CA VAL A 8 -32.82 19.18 -45.30
C VAL A 8 -31.47 19.82 -44.94
N THR A 9 -31.35 20.33 -43.71
CA THR A 9 -30.19 20.19 -42.79
C THR A 9 -30.65 20.68 -41.42
N SER A 10 -31.09 19.81 -40.50
CA SER A 10 -30.27 19.02 -39.55
C SER A 10 -29.35 19.88 -38.68
N THR A 11 -29.92 20.51 -37.65
CA THR A 11 -29.18 20.97 -36.47
C THR A 11 -29.27 19.88 -35.41
N GLY A 12 -28.15 19.22 -35.16
CA GLY A 12 -28.02 18.22 -34.11
C GLY A 12 -28.13 18.87 -32.73
N GLU A 13 -29.17 18.51 -32.00
CA GLU A 13 -29.18 18.62 -30.55
C GLU A 13 -28.22 17.57 -30.00
N VAL A 14 -27.04 18.01 -29.57
CA VAL A 14 -26.14 17.18 -28.78
C VAL A 14 -26.85 16.96 -27.44
N ASN A 15 -27.32 15.72 -27.23
CA ASN A 15 -28.04 15.31 -26.04
C ASN A 15 -27.10 15.35 -24.83
N THR A 16 -27.15 16.47 -24.09
CA THR A 16 -26.34 16.76 -22.88
C THR A 16 -26.46 15.68 -21.80
N THR A 17 -27.46 14.81 -21.89
CA THR A 17 -27.71 13.70 -20.97
C THR A 17 -26.75 12.51 -21.18
N GLN A 18 -26.16 12.32 -22.37
CA GLN A 18 -25.16 11.24 -22.59
C GLN A 18 -23.74 11.62 -22.10
N LEU A 19 -23.46 12.91 -21.93
CA LEU A 19 -22.20 13.39 -21.34
C LEU A 19 -22.21 13.32 -19.80
N GLN A 20 -23.32 12.95 -19.17
CA GLN A 20 -23.45 12.89 -17.71
C GLN A 20 -23.27 11.49 -17.09
N ILE A 21 -23.00 10.42 -17.86
CA ILE A 21 -22.92 9.05 -17.29
C ILE A 21 -21.74 8.20 -17.83
N SER A 22 -20.75 8.78 -18.53
CA SER A 22 -19.56 8.02 -18.99
C SER A 22 -18.30 8.20 -18.13
N GLN A 23 -18.35 9.03 -17.09
CA GLN A 23 -17.46 8.88 -15.95
C GLN A 23 -18.12 7.95 -14.94
N THR A 24 -18.21 6.67 -15.29
CA THR A 24 -18.45 5.63 -14.30
C THR A 24 -17.42 5.84 -13.20
N TYR A 25 -17.87 6.27 -12.03
CA TYR A 25 -17.03 6.40 -10.85
C TYR A 25 -16.60 4.99 -10.48
N GLU A 26 -15.52 4.48 -11.08
CA GLU A 26 -14.92 3.22 -10.67
C GLU A 26 -14.50 3.40 -9.21
N ARG A 27 -15.33 2.88 -8.31
CA ARG A 27 -15.01 2.91 -6.89
C ARG A 27 -13.69 2.17 -6.72
N LYS A 28 -12.67 2.87 -6.21
CA LYS A 28 -11.38 2.27 -5.87
C LYS A 28 -11.60 1.00 -5.05
N ARG A 29 -11.07 -0.13 -5.54
CA ARG A 29 -11.09 -1.42 -4.83
C ARG A 29 -10.32 -1.29 -3.52
N SER A 30 -10.82 -1.94 -2.49
CA SER A 30 -10.28 -1.97 -1.15
C SER A 30 -10.10 -3.40 -0.66
N VAL A 31 -9.45 -3.56 0.49
CA VAL A 31 -9.32 -4.87 1.16
C VAL A 31 -10.67 -5.55 1.42
N LEU A 32 -11.77 -4.80 1.58
CA LEU A 32 -13.12 -5.35 1.76
C LEU A 32 -13.70 -6.01 0.50
N ASP A 33 -13.03 -5.87 -0.64
CA ASP A 33 -13.46 -6.40 -1.94
C ASP A 33 -12.73 -7.68 -2.33
N ILE A 34 -12.00 -8.26 -1.38
CA ILE A 34 -11.28 -9.51 -1.51
C ILE A 34 -12.00 -10.51 -0.60
N SER A 35 -12.28 -11.70 -1.11
CA SER A 35 -12.93 -12.75 -0.31
C SER A 35 -12.00 -13.22 0.82
N ASP A 36 -12.58 -13.76 1.89
CA ASP A 36 -11.81 -14.29 3.01
C ASP A 36 -10.92 -15.46 2.54
N GLU A 37 -11.42 -16.30 1.62
CA GLU A 37 -10.68 -17.40 1.00
C GLU A 37 -9.49 -16.90 0.17
N ASP A 38 -9.65 -15.79 -0.53
CA ASP A 38 -8.59 -15.17 -1.34
C ASP A 38 -7.55 -14.43 -0.50
N LEU A 39 -7.80 -14.20 0.80
CA LEU A 39 -6.85 -13.59 1.73
C LEU A 39 -6.04 -14.62 2.52
N LYS A 40 -6.61 -15.79 2.80
CA LYS A 40 -5.97 -16.80 3.64
C LYS A 40 -4.62 -17.26 3.08
N GLY A 41 -3.58 -17.15 3.90
CA GLY A 41 -2.22 -17.54 3.55
C GLY A 41 -1.53 -16.65 2.51
N LYS A 42 -2.21 -15.62 1.97
CA LYS A 42 -1.60 -14.68 1.02
C LYS A 42 -0.57 -13.79 1.70
N ARG A 43 0.46 -13.47 0.96
CA ARG A 43 1.55 -12.57 1.35
C ARG A 43 1.18 -11.17 0.90
N ILE A 44 0.93 -10.28 1.87
CA ILE A 44 0.43 -8.94 1.58
C ILE A 44 1.51 -7.93 1.90
N LEU A 45 1.91 -7.15 0.90
CA LEU A 45 2.71 -5.94 1.10
C LEU A 45 1.75 -4.79 1.43
N LEU A 46 1.81 -4.32 2.68
CA LEU A 46 1.02 -3.21 3.16
C LEU A 46 1.91 -1.98 3.32
N ARG A 47 1.64 -0.94 2.52
CA ARG A 47 2.30 0.35 2.67
C ARG A 47 1.54 1.21 3.69
N CYS A 48 2.15 1.47 4.84
CA CYS A 48 1.58 2.27 5.94
C CYS A 48 2.31 3.59 6.12
N ASN A 49 1.63 4.57 6.73
CA ASN A 49 2.31 5.73 7.30
C ASN A 49 2.97 5.33 8.63
N LEU A 50 4.29 5.19 8.62
CA LEU A 50 5.11 4.83 9.78
C LEU A 50 5.93 6.03 10.31
N ASP A 51 5.67 7.23 9.79
CA ASP A 51 6.39 8.43 10.16
C ASP A 51 5.82 9.01 11.46
N VAL A 52 6.31 8.47 12.58
CA VAL A 52 5.89 8.85 13.94
C VAL A 52 7.06 9.40 14.75
N PRO A 53 6.81 10.34 15.67
CA PRO A 53 7.86 10.84 16.55
C PRO A 53 8.36 9.74 17.49
N VAL A 54 9.69 9.63 17.61
CA VAL A 54 10.38 8.71 18.50
C VAL A 54 11.30 9.51 19.41
N GLN A 55 11.22 9.24 20.71
CA GLN A 55 12.10 9.81 21.72
C GLN A 55 12.60 8.69 22.64
N ASP A 56 13.91 8.67 22.91
CA ASP A 56 14.55 7.67 23.78
C ASP A 56 14.20 6.21 23.40
N GLY A 57 14.11 5.94 22.09
CA GLY A 57 13.77 4.62 21.54
C GLY A 57 12.28 4.24 21.62
N ASN A 58 11.40 5.16 22.02
CA ASN A 58 9.97 4.92 22.19
C ASN A 58 9.14 5.83 21.28
N VAL A 59 8.06 5.29 20.70
CA VAL A 59 7.08 6.08 19.96
C VAL A 59 6.29 6.94 20.95
N THR A 60 6.33 8.26 20.80
CA THR A 60 5.64 9.19 21.70
C THR A 60 4.22 9.51 21.25
N GLU A 61 3.96 9.45 19.94
CA GLU A 61 2.63 9.63 19.35
C GLU A 61 2.40 8.59 18.26
N ASP A 62 1.35 7.77 18.39
CA ASP A 62 1.09 6.61 17.53
C ASP A 62 -0.16 6.75 16.66
N TYR A 63 -0.68 7.97 16.50
CA TYR A 63 -1.91 8.24 15.77
C TYR A 63 -1.88 7.67 14.33
N ALA A 64 -0.77 7.85 13.62
CA ALA A 64 -0.60 7.32 12.27
C ALA A 64 -0.66 5.78 12.23
N LEU A 65 -0.02 5.11 13.20
CA LEU A 65 -0.05 3.64 13.30
C LEU A 65 -1.47 3.13 13.56
N ARG A 66 -2.20 3.82 14.45
CA ARG A 66 -3.59 3.50 14.79
C ARG A 66 -4.53 3.58 13.60
N GLN A 67 -4.26 4.44 12.62
CA GLN A 67 -5.08 4.54 11.41
C GLN A 67 -5.03 3.26 10.56
N SER A 68 -3.89 2.55 10.56
CA SER A 68 -3.74 1.30 9.80
C SER A 68 -4.14 0.05 10.56
N LEU A 69 -4.37 0.12 11.88
CA LEU A 69 -4.78 -1.05 12.67
C LEU A 69 -6.02 -1.75 12.12
N PRO A 70 -7.10 -1.06 11.70
CA PRO A 70 -8.26 -1.74 11.12
C PRO A 70 -7.89 -2.55 9.87
N THR A 71 -7.01 -2.03 9.02
CA THR A 71 -6.52 -2.74 7.82
C THR A 71 -5.72 -3.98 8.22
N ILE A 72 -4.76 -3.82 9.15
CA ILE A 72 -3.88 -4.90 9.59
C ILE A 72 -4.69 -6.01 10.26
N GLN A 73 -5.60 -5.66 11.17
CA GLN A 73 -6.46 -6.61 11.88
C GLN A 73 -7.35 -7.35 10.89
N HIS A 74 -8.03 -6.64 9.98
CA HIS A 74 -8.90 -7.26 8.98
C HIS A 74 -8.18 -8.35 8.16
N LEU A 75 -6.94 -8.09 7.75
CA LEU A 75 -6.14 -9.02 6.93
C LEU A 75 -5.55 -10.16 7.77
N THR A 76 -4.99 -9.86 8.95
CA THR A 76 -4.37 -10.88 9.82
C THR A 76 -5.40 -11.85 10.40
N GLU A 77 -6.58 -11.38 10.79
CA GLU A 77 -7.70 -12.23 11.26
C GLU A 77 -8.18 -13.23 10.19
N ARG A 78 -7.95 -12.92 8.91
CA ARG A 78 -8.26 -13.78 7.76
C ARG A 78 -7.09 -14.68 7.35
N GLY A 79 -6.02 -14.70 8.14
CA GLY A 79 -4.86 -15.55 7.93
C GLY A 79 -3.89 -15.05 6.87
N ALA A 80 -4.00 -13.80 6.42
CA ALA A 80 -2.98 -13.19 5.55
C ALA A 80 -1.65 -13.03 6.31
N LYS A 81 -0.53 -13.19 5.60
CA LYS A 81 0.82 -12.96 6.10
C LYS A 81 1.24 -11.55 5.73
N MET A 82 1.45 -10.69 6.72
CA MET A 82 1.63 -9.26 6.52
C MET A 82 3.10 -8.88 6.43
N ILE A 83 3.43 -8.13 5.39
CA ILE A 83 4.71 -7.45 5.18
C ILE A 83 4.40 -5.95 5.24
N ILE A 84 4.65 -5.33 6.39
CA ILE A 84 4.42 -3.90 6.59
C ILE A 84 5.66 -3.15 6.14
N ALA A 85 5.47 -2.19 5.25
CA ALA A 85 6.53 -1.36 4.70
C ALA A 85 6.17 0.12 4.85
N GLY A 86 7.19 0.96 4.97
CA GLY A 86 7.03 2.40 5.06
C GLY A 86 8.34 3.13 5.24
N HIS A 87 8.23 4.38 5.66
CA HIS A 87 9.40 5.20 5.97
C HIS A 87 9.17 5.96 7.27
N ARG A 88 10.28 6.42 7.86
CA ARG A 88 10.28 7.45 8.91
C ARG A 88 11.32 8.51 8.57
N GLY A 89 10.93 9.77 8.70
CA GLY A 89 11.81 10.91 8.51
C GLY A 89 12.45 10.98 7.13
N HIS A 90 13.65 11.55 7.10
CA HIS A 90 14.37 11.94 5.89
C HIS A 90 15.84 11.49 5.98
N PRO A 91 16.10 10.17 5.97
CA PRO A 91 17.47 9.67 5.86
C PRO A 91 18.10 10.12 4.53
N THR A 92 19.43 10.01 4.46
CA THR A 92 20.28 10.28 3.30
C THR A 92 19.99 9.37 2.11
N GLY A 93 19.55 8.14 2.36
CA GLY A 93 19.36 7.10 1.34
C GLY A 93 20.63 6.32 0.98
N GLU A 94 21.70 6.50 1.76
CA GLU A 94 22.98 5.80 1.55
C GLU A 94 23.15 4.57 2.47
N GLY A 95 22.14 4.24 3.26
CA GLY A 95 22.13 3.10 4.16
C GLY A 95 21.44 3.37 5.49
N TYR A 96 21.75 2.52 6.47
CA TYR A 96 21.12 2.53 7.79
C TYR A 96 21.51 3.77 8.62
N GLU A 97 20.49 4.47 9.14
CA GLU A 97 20.65 5.57 10.08
C GLU A 97 19.79 5.33 11.33
N ALA A 98 20.44 5.12 12.48
CA ALA A 98 19.78 4.67 13.71
C ALA A 98 18.59 5.56 14.14
N GLN A 99 18.69 6.89 13.98
CA GLN A 99 17.60 7.81 14.32
C GLN A 99 16.32 7.61 13.49
N TYR A 100 16.41 6.96 12.33
CA TYR A 100 15.32 6.72 11.39
C TYR A 100 14.93 5.23 11.29
N SER A 101 15.54 4.33 12.09
CA SER A 101 15.20 2.89 12.13
C SER A 101 13.80 2.62 12.64
N LEU A 102 13.00 1.81 11.95
CA LEU A 102 11.62 1.43 12.29
C LEU A 102 11.52 0.46 13.48
N SER A 103 12.61 0.08 14.15
CA SER A 103 12.57 -0.84 15.29
C SER A 103 11.61 -0.40 16.42
N PRO A 104 11.61 0.88 16.87
CA PRO A 104 10.62 1.38 17.84
C PRO A 104 9.17 1.29 17.33
N VAL A 105 8.98 1.47 16.02
CA VAL A 105 7.66 1.43 15.38
C VAL A 105 7.14 -0.01 15.33
N ALA A 106 7.99 -0.98 14.99
CA ALA A 106 7.64 -2.40 15.01
C ALA A 106 7.26 -2.88 16.43
N ALA A 107 8.02 -2.46 17.45
CA ALA A 107 7.70 -2.74 18.84
C ALA A 107 6.33 -2.16 19.23
N ARG A 108 6.07 -0.89 18.89
CA ARG A 108 4.78 -0.25 19.16
C ARG A 108 3.62 -0.91 18.43
N LEU A 109 3.80 -1.33 17.17
CA LEU A 109 2.79 -2.08 16.43
C LEU A 109 2.45 -3.41 17.13
N GLY A 110 3.46 -4.11 17.66
CA GLY A 110 3.25 -5.34 18.44
C GLY A 110 2.37 -5.11 19.67
N GLU A 111 2.62 -4.04 20.42
CA GLU A 111 1.78 -3.64 21.56
C GLU A 111 0.34 -3.32 21.15
N LEU A 112 0.17 -2.55 20.07
CA LEU A 112 -1.15 -2.13 19.58
C LEU A 112 -1.98 -3.29 19.04
N LEU A 113 -1.34 -4.26 18.38
CA LEU A 113 -1.97 -5.44 17.82
C LEU A 113 -2.13 -6.57 18.83
N ASN A 114 -1.49 -6.46 20.01
CA ASN A 114 -1.39 -7.51 21.01
C ASN A 114 -0.88 -8.85 20.42
N GLN A 115 0.13 -8.77 19.54
CA GLN A 115 0.76 -9.92 18.90
C GLN A 115 2.26 -9.68 18.67
N SER A 116 3.01 -10.75 18.41
CA SER A 116 4.42 -10.61 18.01
C SER A 116 4.52 -10.02 16.61
N VAL A 117 5.33 -8.98 16.45
CA VAL A 117 5.67 -8.38 15.16
C VAL A 117 7.16 -8.59 14.94
N ALA A 118 7.50 -9.34 13.89
CA ALA A 118 8.88 -9.54 13.49
C ALA A 118 9.42 -8.26 12.81
N MET A 119 10.74 -8.09 12.82
CA MET A 119 11.41 -7.03 12.08
C MET A 119 12.44 -7.62 11.13
N LEU A 120 12.49 -7.10 9.91
CA LEU A 120 13.51 -7.42 8.93
C LEU A 120 14.50 -6.24 8.83
N PRO A 121 15.68 -6.33 9.48
CA PRO A 121 16.61 -5.21 9.61
C PRO A 121 17.36 -4.88 8.31
N ASP A 122 17.45 -5.83 7.39
CA ASP A 122 18.07 -5.63 6.08
C ASP A 122 17.25 -6.31 4.99
N TYR A 123 17.06 -5.56 3.91
CA TYR A 123 16.21 -5.91 2.81
C TYR A 123 17.04 -6.45 1.64
N THR A 124 16.84 -7.74 1.36
CA THR A 124 17.18 -8.40 0.12
C THR A 124 16.00 -9.28 -0.29
N VAL A 125 15.93 -9.69 -1.55
CA VAL A 125 14.92 -10.65 -2.03
C VAL A 125 14.95 -11.93 -1.19
N GLU A 126 16.15 -12.42 -0.88
CA GLU A 126 16.34 -13.66 -0.12
C GLU A 126 15.94 -13.51 1.36
N THR A 127 16.30 -12.39 2.02
CA THR A 127 15.90 -12.15 3.41
C THR A 127 14.38 -11.97 3.53
N MET A 128 13.75 -11.32 2.56
CA MET A 128 12.29 -11.21 2.47
C MET A 128 11.63 -12.58 2.27
N GLU A 129 12.11 -13.41 1.35
CA GLU A 129 11.57 -14.75 1.12
C GLU A 129 11.58 -15.59 2.40
N ARG A 130 12.72 -15.61 3.10
CA ARG A 130 12.88 -16.37 4.35
C ARG A 130 11.94 -15.85 5.44
N ALA A 131 11.87 -14.53 5.63
CA ALA A 131 11.01 -13.91 6.63
C ALA A 131 9.54 -14.24 6.38
N VAL A 132 9.07 -14.08 5.13
CA VAL A 132 7.67 -14.31 4.75
C VAL A 132 7.30 -15.79 4.81
N SER A 133 8.23 -16.68 4.44
CA SER A 133 8.01 -18.13 4.52
C SER A 133 7.90 -18.61 5.97
N ALA A 134 8.64 -17.98 6.89
CA ALA A 134 8.59 -18.28 8.31
C ALA A 134 7.36 -17.72 9.05
N LEU A 135 6.65 -16.74 8.46
CA LEU A 135 5.45 -16.20 9.08
C LEU A 135 4.33 -17.25 9.15
N PRO A 136 3.70 -17.45 10.32
CA PRO A 136 2.44 -18.19 10.41
C PRO A 136 1.33 -17.42 9.67
N GLU A 137 0.21 -18.09 9.39
CA GLU A 137 -1.02 -17.38 8.97
C GLU A 137 -1.37 -16.31 10.02
N GLY A 138 -1.67 -15.09 9.57
CA GLY A 138 -1.92 -13.94 10.45
C GLY A 138 -0.65 -13.28 11.00
N GLY A 139 0.54 -13.83 10.75
CA GLY A 139 1.80 -13.26 11.21
C GLY A 139 2.18 -11.94 10.52
N VAL A 140 2.95 -11.11 11.23
CA VAL A 140 3.36 -9.78 10.78
C VAL A 140 4.88 -9.62 10.82
N VAL A 141 5.45 -9.10 9.74
CA VAL A 141 6.82 -8.58 9.69
C VAL A 141 6.83 -7.12 9.25
N VAL A 142 7.67 -6.31 9.87
CA VAL A 142 7.95 -4.92 9.46
C VAL A 142 9.31 -4.86 8.78
N LEU A 143 9.36 -4.31 7.57
CA LEU A 143 10.61 -4.01 6.89
C LEU A 143 11.29 -2.80 7.55
N GLU A 144 12.61 -2.76 7.50
CA GLU A 144 13.34 -1.54 7.84
C GLU A 144 13.00 -0.39 6.87
N ASN A 145 13.33 0.85 7.27
CA ASN A 145 12.97 2.08 6.60
C ASN A 145 13.36 2.07 5.12
N LEU A 146 12.37 2.08 4.23
CA LEU A 146 12.61 1.98 2.80
C LEU A 146 13.42 3.16 2.25
N ARG A 147 13.39 4.32 2.92
CA ARG A 147 14.21 5.48 2.53
C ARG A 147 15.69 5.34 2.88
N PHE A 148 16.12 4.26 3.53
CA PHE A 148 17.55 3.91 3.59
C PHE A 148 18.11 3.51 2.22
N HIS A 149 17.22 3.22 1.25
CA HIS A 149 17.56 2.95 -0.13
C HIS A 149 17.16 4.15 -0.99
N HIS A 150 18.12 4.86 -1.57
CA HIS A 150 17.85 6.00 -2.46
C HIS A 150 16.89 5.64 -3.62
N GLU A 151 16.91 4.37 -4.04
CA GLU A 151 16.02 3.75 -5.02
C GLU A 151 14.52 3.95 -4.74
N GLU A 152 14.13 4.02 -3.45
CA GLU A 152 12.74 4.25 -3.04
C GLU A 152 12.21 5.58 -3.57
N THR A 153 12.98 6.66 -3.37
CA THR A 153 12.58 8.02 -3.78
C THR A 153 12.71 8.27 -5.27
N GLN A 154 13.50 7.44 -5.96
CA GLN A 154 13.68 7.50 -7.42
C GLN A 154 12.62 6.70 -8.18
N ASN A 155 11.71 6.01 -7.47
CA ASN A 155 10.77 5.07 -8.07
C ASN A 155 11.49 4.02 -8.95
N ASN A 156 12.61 3.50 -8.44
CA ASN A 156 13.42 2.56 -9.18
C ASN A 156 12.63 1.25 -9.43
N ALA A 157 12.60 0.84 -10.71
CA ALA A 157 11.80 -0.32 -11.13
C ALA A 157 12.30 -1.65 -10.58
N ASP A 158 13.61 -1.82 -10.43
CA ASP A 158 14.20 -3.06 -9.90
C ASP A 158 13.96 -3.17 -8.39
N PHE A 159 14.06 -2.05 -7.66
CA PHE A 159 13.71 -2.02 -6.25
C PHE A 159 12.22 -2.34 -6.04
N ALA A 160 11.32 -1.76 -6.83
CA ALA A 160 9.89 -2.09 -6.79
C ALA A 160 9.60 -3.57 -7.14
N ARG A 161 10.34 -4.15 -8.10
CA ARG A 161 10.24 -5.57 -8.47
C ARG A 161 10.71 -6.49 -7.36
N ASN A 162 11.83 -6.15 -6.74
CA ASN A 162 12.33 -6.90 -5.61
C ASN A 162 11.30 -6.88 -4.46
N LEU A 163 10.64 -5.74 -4.20
CA LEU A 163 9.64 -5.61 -3.13
C LEU A 163 8.40 -6.48 -3.36
N THR A 164 8.10 -6.80 -4.63
CA THR A 164 6.91 -7.55 -5.02
C THR A 164 7.18 -9.02 -5.34
N THR A 165 8.45 -9.47 -5.35
CA THR A 165 8.83 -10.82 -5.77
C THR A 165 8.14 -11.93 -4.95
N HIS A 166 7.94 -11.70 -3.64
CA HIS A 166 7.27 -12.65 -2.74
C HIS A 166 5.93 -12.13 -2.21
N VAL A 167 5.23 -11.32 -3.01
CA VAL A 167 3.98 -10.64 -2.63
C VAL A 167 2.87 -11.07 -3.58
N ASP A 168 1.71 -11.43 -3.02
CA ASP A 168 0.52 -11.80 -3.78
C ASP A 168 -0.42 -10.60 -3.99
N ILE A 169 -0.51 -9.72 -2.99
CA ILE A 169 -1.41 -8.56 -2.98
C ILE A 169 -0.65 -7.34 -2.44
N PHE A 170 -0.79 -6.21 -3.14
CA PHE A 170 -0.38 -4.91 -2.63
C PHE A 170 -1.56 -4.15 -2.04
N VAL A 171 -1.37 -3.60 -0.85
CA VAL A 171 -2.34 -2.73 -0.18
C VAL A 171 -1.66 -1.40 0.11
N ASN A 172 -2.18 -0.32 -0.45
CA ASN A 172 -1.77 1.03 -0.06
C ASN A 172 -2.70 1.57 1.02
N ASP A 173 -2.16 1.84 2.20
CA ASP A 173 -2.86 2.40 3.35
C ASP A 173 -2.18 3.69 3.88
N ASP A 174 -1.28 4.28 3.08
CA ASP A 174 -0.59 5.54 3.35
C ASP A 174 -1.10 6.68 2.46
N LEU A 175 -2.07 7.46 2.96
CA LEU A 175 -2.54 8.67 2.26
C LEU A 175 -1.43 9.70 2.07
N SER A 176 -0.55 9.84 3.05
CA SER A 176 0.42 10.95 3.11
C SER A 176 1.44 10.87 1.98
N SER A 177 1.85 9.67 1.57
CA SER A 177 2.79 9.47 0.46
C SER A 177 2.11 9.04 -0.85
N SER A 178 0.79 8.87 -0.88
CA SER A 178 0.05 8.40 -2.07
C SER A 178 0.14 9.29 -3.30
N HIS A 179 0.47 10.58 -3.13
CA HIS A 179 0.68 11.54 -4.21
C HIS A 179 2.11 11.53 -4.77
N LEU A 180 3.02 10.84 -4.10
CA LEU A 180 4.42 10.74 -4.49
C LEU A 180 4.64 9.49 -5.35
N ALA A 181 5.39 9.67 -6.43
CA ALA A 181 5.87 8.57 -7.27
C ALA A 181 7.06 7.90 -6.56
N LEU A 182 6.79 6.95 -5.67
CA LEU A 182 7.81 6.16 -4.97
C LEU A 182 7.76 4.71 -5.44
N ALA A 183 8.86 3.99 -5.24
CA ALA A 183 8.93 2.59 -5.60
C ALA A 183 7.89 1.78 -4.80
N SER A 184 7.80 1.98 -3.49
CA SER A 184 6.86 1.29 -2.59
C SER A 184 5.40 1.76 -2.65
N THR A 185 5.07 2.73 -3.49
CA THR A 185 3.69 3.20 -3.73
C THR A 185 3.27 2.95 -5.17
N GLN A 186 3.83 3.70 -6.11
CA GLN A 186 3.49 3.63 -7.53
C GLN A 186 4.17 2.44 -8.21
N GLY A 187 5.47 2.25 -7.98
CA GLY A 187 6.25 1.19 -8.62
C GLY A 187 5.67 -0.20 -8.37
N VAL A 188 5.45 -0.55 -7.10
CA VAL A 188 4.88 -1.84 -6.69
C VAL A 188 3.46 -2.07 -7.22
N ALA A 189 2.63 -1.02 -7.26
CA ALA A 189 1.24 -1.11 -7.74
C ALA A 189 1.16 -1.52 -9.22
N CYS A 190 2.16 -1.17 -10.02
CA CYS A 190 2.24 -1.55 -11.43
C CYS A 190 2.74 -2.99 -11.67
N LEU A 191 3.24 -3.67 -10.63
CA LEU A 191 3.92 -4.96 -10.76
C LEU A 191 3.12 -6.15 -10.20
N VAL A 192 2.14 -5.89 -9.34
CA VAL A 192 1.26 -6.94 -8.80
C VAL A 192 -0.05 -7.05 -9.57
N SER A 193 -0.63 -8.24 -9.63
CA SER A 193 -1.94 -8.45 -10.25
C SER A 193 -3.10 -7.85 -9.44
N THR A 194 -2.93 -7.74 -8.12
CA THR A 194 -3.95 -7.23 -7.20
C THR A 194 -3.37 -6.10 -6.37
N ALA A 195 -3.78 -4.88 -6.68
CA ALA A 195 -3.51 -3.68 -5.90
C ALA A 195 -4.83 -3.07 -5.41
N VAL A 196 -4.94 -2.84 -4.10
CA VAL A 196 -6.15 -2.27 -3.46
C VAL A 196 -5.79 -1.24 -2.41
N THR A 197 -6.78 -0.48 -1.94
CA THR A 197 -6.62 0.43 -0.81
C THR A 197 -6.90 -0.26 0.52
N GLY A 198 -6.20 0.15 1.58
CA GLY A 198 -6.58 -0.20 2.94
C GLY A 198 -7.79 0.61 3.44
N LEU A 199 -8.07 0.49 4.74
CA LEU A 199 -9.20 1.11 5.42
C LEU A 199 -8.89 2.51 5.97
N ALA A 200 -7.61 2.89 6.11
CA ALA A 200 -7.25 4.25 6.49
C ALA A 200 -7.62 5.25 5.39
N LEU A 201 -7.59 4.82 4.12
CA LEU A 201 -7.93 5.67 2.96
C LEU A 201 -9.45 5.89 2.77
N LYS A 202 -10.31 5.27 3.60
CA LYS A 202 -11.78 5.24 3.41
C LYS A 202 -12.57 6.30 4.20
N LYS A 203 -11.89 7.29 4.80
CA LYS A 203 -12.53 8.39 5.52
C LYS A 203 -12.66 9.65 4.68
#